data_AF-G5JSG4-F1
#
_entry.id   AF-G5JSG4-F1
#
_cell.length_a   1.000
_cell.length_b   1.000
_cell.length_c   1.000
_cell.angle_alpha   90.00
_cell.angle_beta   90.00
_cell.angle_gamma   90.00
#
_symmetry.space_group_name_H-M   'P 1'
#
loop_
_entity.id
_entity.type
_entity.pdbx_description
1 polymer ?
#
loop_
_entity_poly.entity_id
_entity_poly.type
_entity_poly.pdbx_seq_one_letter_code
_entity_poly.pdbx_strand_id
1 'polypeptide(L)'
;MSVEEVIKLLSAFGIGTIVSAIFVFIQSSKRNQLDYITKERSEWRKDIKSIIVDLLNGRNRKSAISRLKTQINPYGYDRNFKYSKDYYMNDGHIWDLLNNFTYKNKECEKLSRYLELLLKYDWERSKNEVRINNIYLWNILRWGLIILNTVMLLWAGQVDNRVNLYFALASVICLLLQKVVISWLSKLNFDLWKSKAVFFISFISMFLFPYVYSLFLIVILLNFYKLLKLTTFIDVLPIIFIAITISSEIFLLYQIFNLDQKYISQIKAINKSKTYLDMEYYKLYNQNYRLKEEIASNKIALNKKILMTLGRNKKD
;
A
#
# COMPACT_ATOMS: atom_id res chain seq x y z
N MET A 1 12.16 -21.11 38.56
CA MET A 1 13.29 -20.22 38.25
C MET A 1 13.24 -19.07 39.23
N SER A 2 14.22 -18.95 40.12
CA SER A 2 14.25 -17.89 41.12
C SER A 2 14.70 -16.57 40.48
N VAL A 3 14.29 -15.43 41.04
CA VAL A 3 14.72 -14.10 40.56
C VAL A 3 16.25 -13.97 40.57
N GLU A 4 16.93 -14.65 41.49
CA GLU A 4 18.39 -14.74 41.55
C GLU A 4 19.01 -15.50 40.37
N GLU A 5 18.38 -16.57 39.88
CA GLU A 5 18.84 -17.29 38.68
C GLU A 5 18.71 -16.41 37.43
N VAL A 6 17.62 -15.64 37.34
CA VAL A 6 17.40 -14.68 36.25
C VAL A 6 18.44 -13.56 36.28
N ILE A 7 18.78 -13.04 37.47
CA ILE A 7 19.83 -12.02 37.65
C ILE A 7 21.23 -12.58 37.37
N LYS A 8 21.52 -13.83 37.76
CA LYS A 8 22.79 -14.51 37.44
C LYS A 8 22.93 -14.78 35.94
N LEU A 9 21.85 -15.14 35.26
CA LEU A 9 21.82 -15.26 33.79
C LEU A 9 22.00 -13.90 33.11
N LEU A 10 21.31 -12.85 33.56
CA LEU A 10 21.46 -11.49 33.02
C LEU A 10 22.87 -10.91 33.20
N SER A 11 23.51 -11.20 34.34
CA SER A 11 24.88 -10.76 34.63
C SER A 11 25.95 -11.61 33.93
N ALA A 12 25.76 -12.92 33.78
CA ALA A 12 26.69 -13.81 33.10
C ALA A 12 26.72 -13.60 31.57
N PHE A 13 25.57 -13.30 30.96
CA PHE A 13 25.50 -13.07 29.51
C PHE A 13 25.66 -11.60 29.13
N GLY A 14 25.41 -10.65 30.04
CA GLY A 14 25.43 -9.22 29.72
C GLY A 14 24.29 -8.80 28.79
N ILE A 15 23.77 -7.59 28.99
CA ILE A 15 22.62 -7.06 28.22
C ILE A 15 22.91 -7.06 26.71
N GLY A 16 24.16 -6.83 26.31
CA GLY A 16 24.59 -6.87 24.90
C GLY A 16 24.36 -8.23 24.23
N THR A 17 24.70 -9.34 24.90
CA THR A 17 24.55 -10.69 24.32
C THR A 17 23.09 -11.11 24.22
N ILE A 18 22.26 -10.73 25.21
CA ILE A 18 20.80 -10.99 25.16
C ILE A 18 20.17 -10.20 24.02
N VAL A 19 20.52 -8.92 23.87
CA VAL A 19 20.05 -8.08 22.76
C VAL A 19 20.52 -8.64 21.42
N SER A 20 21.78 -9.05 21.29
CA SER A 20 22.29 -9.71 20.09
C SER A 20 21.58 -11.04 19.79
N ALA A 21 21.31 -11.87 20.79
CA ALA A 21 20.56 -13.11 20.62
C ALA A 21 19.12 -12.86 20.16
N ILE A 22 18.45 -11.84 20.70
CA ILE A 22 17.12 -11.39 20.26
C ILE A 22 17.17 -10.90 18.81
N PHE A 23 18.18 -10.09 18.44
CA PHE A 23 18.36 -9.63 17.06
C PHE A 23 18.61 -10.79 16.08
N VAL A 24 19.48 -11.73 16.44
CA VAL A 24 19.76 -12.94 15.65
C VAL A 24 18.50 -13.80 15.51
N PHE A 25 17.72 -13.97 16.57
CA PHE A 25 16.46 -14.70 16.53
C PHE A 25 15.42 -14.04 15.61
N ILE A 26 15.22 -12.71 15.74
CA ILE A 26 14.32 -11.94 14.86
C ILE A 26 14.78 -12.04 13.40
N GLN A 27 16.08 -11.95 13.15
CA GLN A 27 16.65 -12.04 11.80
C GLN A 27 16.50 -13.45 11.21
N SER A 28 16.76 -14.49 12.00
CA SER A 28 16.60 -15.90 11.60
C SER A 28 15.13 -16.23 11.33
N SER A 29 14.21 -15.79 12.20
CA SER A 29 12.78 -16.00 12.00
C SER A 29 12.27 -15.34 10.73
N LYS A 30 12.71 -14.10 10.44
CA LYS A 30 12.37 -13.41 9.19
C LYS A 30 12.92 -14.13 7.98
N ARG A 31 14.17 -14.61 8.03
CA ARG A 31 14.79 -15.36 6.93
C ARG A 31 14.00 -16.64 6.63
N ASN A 32 13.68 -17.42 7.67
CA ASN A 32 12.94 -18.68 7.51
C ASN A 32 11.54 -18.47 6.91
N GLN A 33 10.83 -17.41 7.31
CA GLN A 33 9.53 -17.06 6.72
C GLN A 33 9.66 -16.64 5.26
N LEU A 34 10.67 -15.83 4.93
CA LEU A 34 10.93 -15.41 3.55
C LEU A 34 11.32 -16.59 2.66
N ASP A 35 12.12 -17.54 3.14
CA ASP A 35 12.52 -18.73 2.40
C ASP A 35 11.31 -19.62 2.10
N TYR A 36 10.42 -19.80 3.09
CA TYR A 36 9.16 -20.53 2.91
C TYR A 36 8.26 -19.86 1.84
N ILE A 37 7.99 -18.56 1.99
CA ILE A 37 7.15 -17.80 1.04
C ILE A 37 7.76 -17.82 -0.36
N THR A 38 9.09 -17.69 -0.47
CA THR A 38 9.79 -17.70 -1.76
C THR A 38 9.69 -19.06 -2.44
N LYS A 39 9.75 -20.15 -1.66
CA LYS A 39 9.57 -21.51 -2.16
C LYS A 39 8.13 -21.74 -2.66
N GLU A 40 7.12 -21.43 -1.84
CA GLU A 40 5.71 -21.56 -2.25
C GLU A 40 5.41 -20.75 -3.51
N ARG A 41 5.88 -19.50 -3.59
CA ARG A 41 5.70 -18.67 -4.81
C ARG A 41 6.44 -19.21 -6.03
N SER A 42 7.58 -19.86 -5.84
CA SER A 42 8.31 -20.52 -6.94
C SER A 42 7.52 -21.71 -7.47
N GLU A 43 6.98 -22.53 -6.57
CA GLU A 43 6.13 -23.68 -6.91
C GLU A 43 4.82 -23.23 -7.58
N TRP A 44 4.13 -22.26 -7.00
CA TRP A 44 2.94 -21.64 -7.58
C TRP A 44 3.20 -21.10 -9.00
N ARG A 45 4.31 -20.38 -9.23
CA ARG A 45 4.66 -19.90 -10.59
C ARG A 45 4.93 -21.04 -11.58
N LYS A 46 5.53 -22.15 -11.13
CA LYS A 46 5.72 -23.34 -11.98
C LYS A 46 4.38 -23.97 -12.33
N ASP A 47 3.46 -24.07 -11.38
CA ASP A 47 2.12 -24.59 -11.60
C ASP A 47 1.33 -23.75 -12.58
N ILE A 48 1.30 -22.43 -12.41
CA ILE A 48 0.62 -21.52 -13.36
C ILE A 48 1.22 -21.64 -14.77
N LYS A 49 2.54 -21.75 -14.91
CA LYS A 49 3.18 -21.98 -16.22
C LYS A 49 2.77 -23.31 -16.84
N SER A 50 2.73 -24.39 -16.05
CA SER A 50 2.26 -25.70 -16.50
C SER A 50 0.80 -25.64 -16.95
N ILE A 51 -0.07 -24.94 -16.22
CA ILE A 51 -1.47 -24.72 -16.58
C ILE A 51 -1.58 -23.99 -17.93
N ILE A 52 -0.79 -22.93 -18.15
CA ILE A 52 -0.77 -22.19 -19.43
C ILE A 52 -0.42 -23.14 -20.58
N VAL A 53 0.63 -23.96 -20.42
CA VAL A 53 1.03 -24.96 -21.42
C VAL A 53 -0.10 -25.93 -21.71
N ASP A 54 -0.76 -26.47 -20.69
CA ASP A 54 -1.87 -27.41 -20.85
C ASP A 54 -3.12 -26.78 -21.50
N LEU A 55 -3.40 -25.51 -21.22
CA LEU A 55 -4.49 -24.74 -21.83
C LEU A 55 -4.27 -24.56 -23.34
N LEU A 56 -3.04 -24.20 -23.73
CA LEU A 56 -2.67 -23.94 -25.11
C LEU A 56 -2.50 -25.22 -25.93
N ASN A 57 -1.95 -26.29 -25.33
CA ASN A 57 -1.78 -27.60 -26.00
C ASN A 57 -3.09 -28.32 -26.33
N GLY A 58 -4.22 -27.91 -25.74
CA GLY A 58 -5.56 -28.39 -26.10
C GLY A 58 -5.95 -29.77 -25.57
N ARG A 59 -4.99 -30.62 -25.18
CA ARG A 59 -5.25 -32.00 -24.74
C ARG A 59 -5.84 -32.11 -23.33
N ASN A 60 -5.44 -31.23 -22.41
CA ASN A 60 -5.72 -31.38 -20.97
C ASN A 60 -6.47 -30.19 -20.34
N ARG A 61 -7.26 -29.44 -21.12
CA ARG A 61 -7.88 -28.18 -20.67
C ARG A 61 -8.75 -28.31 -19.42
N LYS A 62 -9.52 -29.40 -19.29
CA LYS A 62 -10.36 -29.65 -18.10
C LYS A 62 -9.52 -29.79 -16.83
N SER A 63 -8.46 -30.60 -16.89
CA SER A 63 -7.52 -30.77 -15.78
C SER A 63 -6.79 -29.47 -15.46
N ALA A 64 -6.34 -28.75 -16.49
CA ALA A 64 -5.67 -27.45 -16.34
C ALA A 64 -6.56 -26.43 -15.60
N ILE A 65 -7.85 -26.34 -15.94
CA ILE A 65 -8.79 -25.44 -15.25
C ILE A 65 -9.05 -25.89 -13.82
N SER A 66 -9.18 -27.21 -13.57
CA SER A 66 -9.37 -27.72 -12.22
C SER A 66 -8.20 -27.36 -11.31
N ARG A 67 -6.97 -27.52 -11.81
CA ARG A 67 -5.74 -27.06 -11.12
C ARG A 67 -5.72 -25.54 -10.96
N LEU A 68 -6.12 -24.78 -11.98
CA LEU A 68 -6.11 -23.33 -11.91
C LEU A 68 -6.98 -22.79 -10.77
N LYS A 69 -8.17 -23.38 -10.56
CA LYS A 69 -9.09 -22.96 -9.49
C LYS A 69 -8.47 -23.08 -8.09
N THR A 70 -7.49 -23.95 -7.88
CA THR A 70 -6.77 -24.08 -6.59
C THR A 70 -5.61 -23.10 -6.45
N GLN A 71 -5.20 -22.45 -7.54
CA GLN A 71 -4.03 -21.58 -7.59
C GLN A 71 -4.38 -20.08 -7.62
N ILE A 72 -5.62 -19.73 -7.98
CA ILE A 72 -6.11 -18.33 -8.03
C ILE A 72 -6.80 -17.92 -6.73
N ASN A 73 -6.90 -16.62 -6.50
CA ASN A 73 -7.47 -16.08 -5.28
C ASN A 73 -8.98 -16.38 -5.16
N PRO A 74 -9.44 -17.12 -4.13
CA PRO A 74 -10.85 -17.45 -3.97
C PRO A 74 -11.73 -16.23 -3.64
N TYR A 75 -11.17 -15.13 -3.11
CA TYR A 75 -11.92 -13.89 -2.84
C TYR A 75 -12.40 -13.18 -4.11
N GLY A 76 -11.98 -13.63 -5.29
CA GLY A 76 -12.52 -13.17 -6.58
C GLY A 76 -13.77 -13.88 -7.03
N TYR A 77 -14.12 -15.01 -6.39
CA TYR A 77 -15.25 -15.82 -6.80
C TYR A 77 -16.56 -15.05 -6.62
N ASP A 78 -17.38 -15.05 -7.68
CA ASP A 78 -18.73 -14.48 -7.72
C ASP A 78 -18.86 -13.07 -7.09
N ARG A 79 -17.96 -12.17 -7.50
CA ARG A 79 -17.93 -10.80 -7.00
C ARG A 79 -19.06 -9.98 -7.60
N ASN A 80 -19.96 -9.52 -6.74
CA ASN A 80 -21.03 -8.58 -7.10
C ASN A 80 -20.49 -7.23 -7.59
N PHE A 81 -19.40 -6.73 -7.02
CA PHE A 81 -18.82 -5.45 -7.44
C PHE A 81 -17.70 -5.67 -8.47
N LYS A 82 -17.98 -5.37 -9.74
CA LYS A 82 -17.08 -5.67 -10.87
C LYS A 82 -16.27 -4.44 -11.31
N TYR A 83 -15.16 -4.65 -12.04
CA TYR A 83 -14.33 -3.57 -12.65
C TYR A 83 -13.69 -2.56 -11.70
N SER A 84 -13.69 -2.87 -10.41
CA SER A 84 -12.95 -2.12 -9.39
C SER A 84 -11.50 -2.57 -9.29
N LYS A 85 -10.64 -1.80 -8.62
CA LYS A 85 -9.26 -2.21 -8.34
C LYS A 85 -9.24 -3.59 -7.65
N ASP A 86 -10.01 -3.73 -6.58
CA ASP A 86 -10.07 -4.96 -5.81
C ASP A 86 -10.59 -6.14 -6.65
N TYR A 87 -11.55 -5.90 -7.56
CA TYR A 87 -12.05 -6.95 -8.45
C TYR A 87 -10.93 -7.57 -9.29
N TYR A 88 -10.05 -6.75 -9.85
CA TYR A 88 -8.91 -7.24 -10.61
C TYR A 88 -7.84 -7.87 -9.73
N MET A 89 -7.54 -7.26 -8.57
CA MET A 89 -6.52 -7.74 -7.64
C MET A 89 -6.86 -9.07 -6.97
N ASN A 90 -8.15 -9.39 -6.87
CA ASN A 90 -8.61 -10.66 -6.32
C ASN A 90 -8.91 -11.71 -7.40
N ASP A 91 -8.38 -11.57 -8.62
CA ASP A 91 -8.63 -12.52 -9.73
C ASP A 91 -10.11 -12.64 -10.17
N GLY A 92 -10.96 -11.66 -9.85
CA GLY A 92 -12.38 -11.69 -10.21
C GLY A 92 -12.63 -11.77 -11.72
N HIS A 93 -11.75 -11.17 -12.52
CA HIS A 93 -11.77 -11.25 -13.98
C HIS A 93 -11.42 -12.64 -14.54
N ILE A 94 -10.63 -13.43 -13.80
CA ILE A 94 -10.32 -14.82 -14.12
C ILE A 94 -11.53 -15.69 -13.75
N TRP A 95 -12.10 -15.51 -12.56
CA TRP A 95 -13.31 -16.21 -12.13
C TRP A 95 -14.50 -15.97 -13.06
N ASP A 96 -14.74 -14.72 -13.47
CA ASP A 96 -15.80 -14.39 -14.43
C ASP A 96 -15.62 -15.10 -15.78
N LEU A 97 -14.37 -15.24 -16.24
CA LEU A 97 -14.07 -15.99 -17.46
C LEU A 97 -14.28 -17.50 -17.27
N LEU A 98 -13.89 -18.05 -16.10
CA LEU A 98 -14.01 -19.46 -15.78
C LEU A 98 -15.47 -19.91 -15.57
N ASN A 99 -16.34 -19.04 -15.05
CA ASN A 99 -17.75 -19.38 -14.79
C ASN A 99 -18.54 -19.67 -16.08
N ASN A 100 -18.19 -19.01 -17.18
CA ASN A 100 -18.82 -19.18 -18.49
C ASN A 100 -17.90 -19.85 -19.52
N PHE A 101 -16.93 -20.64 -19.06
CA PHE A 101 -15.87 -21.17 -19.92
C PHE A 101 -16.37 -22.30 -20.82
N THR A 102 -16.24 -22.12 -22.13
CA THR A 102 -16.66 -23.08 -23.17
C THR A 102 -15.50 -23.90 -23.76
N TYR A 103 -14.31 -23.79 -23.18
CA TYR A 103 -13.09 -24.51 -23.59
C TYR A 103 -12.62 -24.24 -25.03
N LYS A 104 -13.14 -23.17 -25.66
CA LYS A 104 -12.74 -22.76 -27.01
C LYS A 104 -11.33 -22.17 -27.01
N ASN A 105 -10.62 -22.31 -28.14
CA ASN A 105 -9.24 -21.82 -28.28
C ASN A 105 -9.11 -20.34 -27.91
N LYS A 106 -10.03 -19.48 -28.37
CA LYS A 106 -10.04 -18.04 -28.06
C LYS A 106 -10.15 -17.74 -26.56
N GLU A 107 -10.94 -18.51 -25.82
CA GLU A 107 -11.07 -18.35 -24.37
C GLU A 107 -9.83 -18.87 -23.63
N CYS A 108 -9.25 -19.97 -24.13
CA CYS A 108 -8.00 -20.52 -23.59
C CYS A 108 -6.82 -19.57 -23.81
N GLU A 109 -6.70 -18.96 -24.98
CA GLU A 109 -5.72 -17.91 -25.27
C GLU A 109 -5.92 -16.69 -24.38
N LYS A 110 -7.18 -16.24 -24.23
CA LYS A 110 -7.52 -15.11 -23.35
C LYS A 110 -7.16 -15.40 -21.90
N LEU A 111 -7.52 -16.58 -21.39
CA LEU A 111 -7.18 -17.03 -20.05
C LEU A 111 -5.66 -17.11 -19.87
N SER A 112 -4.95 -17.69 -20.85
CA SER A 112 -3.48 -17.78 -20.82
C SER A 112 -2.83 -16.40 -20.71
N ARG A 113 -3.31 -15.40 -21.47
CA ARG A 113 -2.83 -14.01 -21.36
C ARG A 113 -3.09 -13.40 -19.97
N TYR A 114 -4.20 -13.70 -19.33
CA TYR A 114 -4.44 -13.27 -17.93
C TYR A 114 -3.44 -13.90 -16.97
N LEU A 115 -3.16 -15.19 -17.11
CA LEU A 115 -2.20 -15.90 -16.28
C LEU A 115 -0.76 -15.42 -16.51
N GLU A 116 -0.39 -15.10 -17.75
CA GLU A 116 0.91 -14.49 -18.07
C GLU A 116 1.08 -13.11 -17.40
N LEU A 117 0.04 -12.28 -17.45
CA LEU A 117 0.04 -10.99 -16.74
C LEU A 117 0.12 -11.18 -15.22
N LEU A 118 -0.57 -12.20 -14.68
CA LEU A 118 -0.55 -12.52 -13.25
C LEU A 118 0.85 -12.94 -12.81
N LEU A 119 1.51 -13.81 -13.58
CA LEU A 119 2.91 -14.20 -13.38
C LEU A 119 3.87 -13.00 -13.45
N LYS A 120 3.67 -12.11 -14.43
CA LYS A 120 4.49 -10.90 -14.58
C LYS A 120 4.31 -9.96 -13.39
N TYR A 121 3.07 -9.78 -12.93
CA TYR A 121 2.74 -8.96 -11.78
C TYR A 121 3.38 -9.51 -10.49
N ASP A 122 3.22 -10.80 -10.20
CA ASP A 122 3.84 -11.46 -9.04
C ASP A 122 5.37 -11.33 -9.05
N TRP A 123 6.00 -11.49 -10.22
CA TRP A 123 7.44 -11.31 -10.36
C TRP A 123 7.93 -9.90 -10.04
N GLU A 124 7.29 -8.88 -10.61
CA GLU A 124 7.66 -7.49 -10.32
C GLU A 124 7.40 -7.12 -8.85
N ARG A 125 6.33 -7.67 -8.25
CA ARG A 125 6.05 -7.50 -6.82
C ARG A 125 7.12 -8.16 -5.96
N SER A 126 7.53 -9.39 -6.27
CA SER A 126 8.58 -10.09 -5.53
C SER A 126 9.92 -9.37 -5.62
N LYS A 127 10.29 -8.81 -6.78
CA LYS A 127 11.46 -7.93 -6.89
C LYS A 127 11.35 -6.72 -5.98
N ASN A 128 10.16 -6.13 -5.91
CA ASN A 128 9.91 -4.97 -5.06
C ASN A 128 10.03 -5.31 -3.56
N GLU A 129 9.62 -6.52 -3.16
CA GLU A 129 9.72 -6.98 -1.76
C GLU A 129 11.18 -7.25 -1.33
N VAL A 130 12.06 -7.70 -2.25
CA VAL A 130 13.48 -7.99 -1.98
C VAL A 130 14.36 -6.75 -2.13
N ARG A 131 13.96 -5.77 -2.95
CA ARG A 131 14.64 -4.48 -3.04
C ARG A 131 14.54 -3.82 -1.67
N ILE A 132 15.69 -3.54 -1.06
CA ILE A 132 15.90 -2.96 0.28
C ILE A 132 14.68 -2.18 0.76
N ASN A 133 14.22 -2.51 1.97
CA ASN A 133 13.05 -1.93 2.62
C ASN A 133 13.19 -0.41 2.75
N ASN A 134 12.95 0.33 1.66
CA ASN A 134 13.02 1.79 1.60
C ASN A 134 12.06 2.40 2.62
N ILE A 135 11.04 1.64 3.06
CA ILE A 135 10.13 1.97 4.15
C ILE A 135 10.86 2.12 5.48
N TYR A 136 11.88 1.30 5.77
CA TYR A 136 12.66 1.39 7.00
C TYR A 136 13.54 2.65 7.04
N LEU A 137 14.30 2.90 5.96
CA LEU A 137 15.10 4.13 5.82
C LEU A 137 14.21 5.37 5.84
N TRP A 138 13.08 5.35 5.13
CA TRP A 138 12.11 6.42 5.14
C TRP A 138 11.51 6.65 6.53
N ASN A 139 11.19 5.59 7.29
CA ASN A 139 10.70 5.72 8.66
C ASN A 139 11.77 6.32 9.58
N ILE A 140 13.04 5.92 9.46
CA ILE A 140 14.14 6.53 10.23
C ILE A 140 14.24 8.02 9.92
N LEU A 141 14.30 8.38 8.62
CA LEU A 141 14.37 9.78 8.19
C LEU A 141 13.17 10.58 8.70
N ARG A 142 11.94 10.05 8.54
CA ARG A 142 10.71 10.70 9.02
C ARG A 142 10.75 10.92 10.52
N TRP A 143 11.15 9.93 11.31
CA TRP A 143 11.26 10.07 12.76
C TRP A 143 12.35 11.08 13.16
N GLY A 144 13.49 11.08 12.47
CA GLY A 144 14.52 12.11 12.66
C GLY A 144 14.00 13.52 12.40
N LEU A 145 13.22 13.72 11.33
CA LEU A 145 12.58 14.99 11.01
C LEU A 145 11.52 15.38 12.06
N ILE A 146 10.72 14.43 12.56
CA ILE A 146 9.75 14.70 13.63
C ILE A 146 10.49 15.23 14.87
N ILE A 147 11.54 14.53 15.32
CA ILE A 147 12.33 14.94 16.49
C ILE A 147 12.90 16.35 16.29
N LEU A 148 13.50 16.62 15.12
CA LEU A 148 14.04 17.92 14.78
C LEU A 148 12.99 19.04 14.85
N ASN A 149 11.81 18.84 14.24
CA ASN A 149 10.74 19.84 14.25
C ASN A 149 10.16 20.04 15.65
N THR A 150 10.09 18.99 16.47
CA THR A 150 9.66 19.09 17.87
C THR A 150 10.65 19.90 18.71
N VAL A 151 11.96 19.68 18.54
CA VAL A 151 12.99 20.49 19.23
C VAL A 151 12.86 21.97 18.84
N MET A 152 12.64 22.24 17.55
CA MET A 152 12.49 23.62 17.06
C MET A 152 11.18 24.27 17.51
N LEU A 153 10.11 23.51 17.69
CA LEU A 153 8.87 23.98 18.26
C LEU A 153 9.07 24.46 19.70
N LEU A 154 9.80 23.68 20.51
CA LEU A 154 10.15 24.05 21.89
C LEU A 154 11.03 25.31 21.92
N TRP A 155 12.03 25.38 21.04
CA TRP A 155 12.91 26.54 20.93
C TRP A 155 12.18 27.80 20.45
N ALA A 156 11.31 27.71 19.44
CA ALA A 156 10.53 28.83 18.94
C ALA A 156 9.56 29.39 19.99
N GLY A 157 9.03 28.53 20.87
CA GLY A 157 8.22 28.95 22.01
C GLY A 157 9.02 29.71 23.07
N GLN A 158 10.31 29.40 23.26
CA GLN A 158 11.19 30.14 24.17
C GLN A 158 11.57 31.53 23.64
N VAL A 159 11.73 31.67 22.32
CA VAL A 159 12.14 32.93 21.67
C VAL A 159 10.92 33.78 21.22
N ASP A 160 9.70 33.40 21.63
CA ASP A 160 8.41 34.02 21.28
C ASP A 160 8.21 34.27 19.77
N ASN A 161 8.72 33.36 18.94
CA ASN A 161 8.55 33.44 17.48
C ASN A 161 7.30 32.68 17.04
N ARG A 162 6.16 33.37 17.08
CA ARG A 162 4.83 32.81 16.75
C ARG A 162 4.76 32.20 15.35
N VAL A 163 5.41 32.81 14.37
CA VAL A 163 5.38 32.32 12.97
C VAL A 163 6.07 30.96 12.87
N ASN A 164 7.27 30.82 13.45
CA ASN A 164 7.97 29.55 13.47
C ASN A 164 7.24 28.49 14.30
N LEU A 165 6.58 28.88 15.38
CA LEU A 165 5.79 27.97 16.19
C LEU A 165 4.64 27.33 15.38
N TYR A 166 3.89 28.12 14.62
CA TYR A 166 2.80 27.60 13.77
C TYR A 166 3.32 26.70 12.63
N PHE A 167 4.40 27.09 11.96
CA PHE A 167 4.97 26.27 10.89
C PHE A 167 5.58 24.95 11.41
N ALA A 168 6.23 24.96 12.57
CA ALA A 168 6.75 23.75 13.20
C ALA A 168 5.62 22.80 13.63
N LEU A 169 4.54 23.34 14.22
CA LEU A 169 3.34 22.56 14.53
C LEU A 169 2.73 21.92 13.27
N ALA A 170 2.53 22.70 12.21
CA ALA A 170 1.99 22.19 10.94
C ALA A 170 2.89 21.09 10.35
N SER A 171 4.21 21.29 10.36
CA SER A 171 5.19 20.32 9.86
C SER A 171 5.13 18.98 10.61
N VAL A 172 5.08 19.01 11.95
CA VAL A 172 4.94 17.80 12.77
C VAL A 172 3.64 17.06 12.45
N ILE A 173 2.51 17.77 12.38
CA ILE A 173 1.21 17.17 12.06
C ILE A 173 1.25 16.51 10.67
N CYS A 174 1.80 17.19 9.66
CA CYS A 174 1.97 16.63 8.32
C CYS A 174 2.81 15.35 8.35
N LEU A 175 3.97 15.35 9.02
CA LEU A 175 4.85 14.19 9.13
C LEU A 175 4.17 12.99 9.81
N LEU A 176 3.35 13.22 10.84
CA LEU A 176 2.59 12.16 11.51
C LEU A 176 1.49 11.58 10.62
N LEU A 177 0.81 12.42 9.83
CA LEU A 177 -0.31 12.01 8.96
C LEU A 177 0.12 11.31 7.67
N GLN A 178 1.39 11.40 7.26
CA GLN A 178 1.89 10.83 6.00
C GLN A 178 1.48 9.38 5.75
N LYS A 179 1.55 8.50 6.76
CA LYS A 179 1.19 7.08 6.60
C LYS A 179 -0.30 6.89 6.26
N VAL A 180 -1.17 7.67 6.91
CA VAL A 180 -2.62 7.64 6.68
C VAL A 180 -2.93 8.16 5.28
N VAL A 181 -2.28 9.25 4.88
CA VAL A 181 -2.44 9.86 3.55
C VAL A 181 -1.99 8.90 2.45
N ILE A 182 -0.86 8.20 2.59
CA ILE A 182 -0.40 7.18 1.62
C ILE A 182 -1.46 6.07 1.46
N SER A 183 -1.98 5.55 2.57
CA SER A 183 -3.00 4.51 2.52
C SER A 183 -4.27 4.99 1.81
N TRP A 184 -4.68 6.24 2.05
CA TRP A 184 -5.83 6.82 1.38
C TRP A 184 -5.59 7.07 -0.12
N LEU A 185 -4.45 7.67 -0.49
CA LEU A 185 -4.07 7.93 -1.88
C LEU A 185 -3.97 6.63 -2.70
N SER A 186 -3.51 5.53 -2.09
CA SER A 186 -3.38 4.22 -2.76
C SER A 186 -4.71 3.62 -3.24
N LYS A 187 -5.84 4.10 -2.70
CA LYS A 187 -7.20 3.67 -3.05
C LYS A 187 -7.84 4.53 -4.13
N LEU A 188 -7.22 5.64 -4.51
CA LEU A 188 -7.77 6.54 -5.53
C LEU A 188 -7.72 5.92 -6.93
N ASN A 189 -8.74 6.23 -7.73
CA ASN A 189 -8.77 5.86 -9.13
C ASN A 189 -8.11 6.96 -9.98
N PHE A 190 -6.86 6.74 -10.36
CA PHE A 190 -6.05 7.70 -11.13
C PHE A 190 -6.50 7.90 -12.58
N ASP A 191 -7.47 7.13 -13.07
CA ASP A 191 -8.10 7.37 -14.37
C ASP A 191 -8.85 8.73 -14.39
N LEU A 192 -9.24 9.26 -13.23
CA LEU A 192 -9.97 10.52 -13.08
C LEU A 192 -9.04 11.72 -12.85
N TRP A 193 -9.25 12.83 -13.57
CA TRP A 193 -8.48 14.07 -13.39
C TRP A 193 -8.51 14.61 -11.95
N LYS A 194 -9.69 14.59 -11.32
CA LYS A 194 -9.85 15.01 -9.91
C LYS A 194 -8.94 14.23 -8.97
N SER A 195 -8.78 12.91 -9.18
CA SER A 195 -7.91 12.07 -8.36
C SER A 195 -6.43 12.40 -8.55
N LYS A 196 -6.01 12.78 -9.76
CA LYS A 196 -4.65 13.27 -10.03
C LYS A 196 -4.37 14.61 -9.32
N ALA A 197 -5.32 15.53 -9.33
CA ALA A 197 -5.19 16.81 -8.64
C ALA A 197 -5.11 16.64 -7.11
N VAL A 198 -5.98 15.81 -6.53
CA VAL A 198 -5.96 15.46 -5.10
C VAL A 198 -4.61 14.86 -4.68
N PHE A 199 -4.06 13.98 -5.51
CA PHE A 199 -2.73 13.41 -5.29
C PHE A 199 -1.65 14.49 -5.26
N PHE A 200 -1.65 15.39 -6.25
CA PHE A 200 -0.65 16.46 -6.35
C PHE A 200 -0.70 17.45 -5.17
N ILE A 201 -1.90 17.86 -4.77
CA ILE A 201 -2.09 18.75 -3.61
C ILE A 201 -1.65 18.06 -2.31
N SER A 202 -2.01 16.79 -2.14
CA SER A 202 -1.59 15.99 -0.97
C SER A 202 -0.08 15.83 -0.94
N PHE A 203 0.57 15.66 -2.09
CA PHE A 203 2.01 15.60 -2.22
C PHE A 203 2.68 16.89 -1.75
N ILE A 204 2.27 18.05 -2.27
CA ILE A 204 2.85 19.35 -1.89
C ILE A 204 2.68 19.61 -0.38
N SER A 205 1.46 19.45 0.12
CA SER A 205 1.13 19.80 1.51
C SER A 205 1.71 18.84 2.55
N MET A 206 1.66 17.53 2.31
CA MET A 206 2.03 16.53 3.32
C MET A 206 3.46 16.02 3.16
N PHE A 207 4.07 16.16 1.98
CA PHE A 207 5.41 15.61 1.69
C PHE A 207 6.42 16.68 1.32
N LEU A 208 6.08 17.68 0.51
CA LEU A 208 7.05 18.72 0.17
C LEU A 208 7.26 19.67 1.37
N PHE A 209 6.18 20.30 1.82
CA PHE A 209 6.20 21.33 2.88
C PHE A 209 7.02 20.96 4.14
N PRO A 210 6.81 19.80 4.82
CA PRO A 210 7.52 19.53 6.06
C PRO A 210 9.03 19.29 5.86
N TYR A 211 9.45 18.73 4.73
CA TYR A 211 10.88 18.48 4.45
C TYR A 211 11.59 19.79 4.13
N VAL A 212 10.95 20.62 3.31
CA VAL A 212 11.39 21.98 2.98
C VAL A 212 11.57 22.82 4.24
N TYR A 213 10.57 22.80 5.13
CA TYR A 213 10.63 23.54 6.38
C TYR A 213 11.72 23.00 7.31
N SER A 214 11.88 21.68 7.40
CA SER A 214 12.95 21.05 8.20
C SER A 214 14.36 21.49 7.77
N LEU A 215 14.60 21.60 6.46
CA LEU A 215 15.88 22.10 5.93
C LEU A 215 16.13 23.55 6.33
N PHE A 216 15.10 24.39 6.21
CA PHE A 216 15.15 25.79 6.63
C PHE A 216 15.51 25.92 8.12
N LEU A 217 14.96 25.05 8.99
CA LEU A 217 15.29 25.00 10.41
C LEU A 217 16.75 24.64 10.68
N ILE A 218 17.28 23.62 10.01
CA ILE A 218 18.68 23.20 10.16
C ILE A 218 19.62 24.38 9.84
N VAL A 219 19.30 25.14 8.81
CA VAL A 219 20.09 26.29 8.37
C VAL A 219 20.07 27.41 9.40
N ILE A 220 18.88 27.74 9.94
CA ILE A 220 18.76 28.71 11.04
C ILE A 220 19.62 28.26 12.24
N LEU A 221 19.54 26.98 12.61
CA LEU A 221 20.23 26.45 13.77
C LEU A 221 21.76 26.51 13.59
N LEU A 222 22.26 26.07 12.44
CA LEU A 222 23.70 26.09 12.13
C LEU A 222 24.28 27.51 12.09
N ASN A 223 23.49 28.47 11.57
CA ASN A 223 23.87 29.88 11.58
C ASN A 223 23.85 30.47 13.00
N PHE A 224 22.84 30.13 13.82
CA PHE A 224 22.73 30.58 15.20
C PHE A 224 23.94 30.13 16.05
N TYR A 225 24.39 28.89 15.89
CA TYR A 225 25.57 28.36 16.58
C TYR A 225 26.90 28.72 15.93
N LYS A 226 26.91 29.57 14.88
CA LYS A 226 28.10 29.98 14.11
C LYS A 226 28.95 28.81 13.61
N LEU A 227 28.36 27.63 13.44
CA LEU A 227 29.05 26.43 12.95
C LEU A 227 29.41 26.55 11.46
N LEU A 228 28.60 27.29 10.69
CA LEU A 228 28.78 27.55 9.26
C LEU A 228 28.22 28.94 8.91
N LYS A 229 28.82 29.66 7.95
CA LYS A 229 28.36 30.99 7.52
C LYS A 229 27.15 30.88 6.58
N LEU A 230 26.18 31.78 6.70
CA LEU A 230 24.98 31.82 5.85
C LEU A 230 25.30 31.87 4.34
N THR A 231 26.41 32.51 3.96
CA THR A 231 26.83 32.69 2.56
C THR A 231 27.13 31.37 1.86
N THR A 232 27.72 30.38 2.55
CA THR A 232 28.00 29.05 1.98
C THR A 232 26.73 28.20 1.79
N PHE A 233 25.62 28.56 2.44
CA PHE A 233 24.35 27.83 2.32
C PHE A 233 23.54 28.25 1.10
N ILE A 234 23.58 29.53 0.71
CA ILE A 234 22.80 30.05 -0.42
C ILE A 234 23.13 29.28 -1.71
N ASP A 235 24.38 28.80 -1.83
CA ASP A 235 24.87 28.11 -3.03
C ASP A 235 24.53 26.59 -3.06
N VAL A 236 24.47 25.92 -1.89
CA VAL A 236 24.35 24.44 -1.81
C VAL A 236 22.93 23.97 -1.44
N LEU A 237 22.18 24.80 -0.70
CA LEU A 237 20.84 24.50 -0.20
C LEU A 237 19.83 24.24 -1.33
N PRO A 238 19.82 24.97 -2.48
CA PRO A 238 18.93 24.67 -3.60
C PRO A 238 19.17 23.28 -4.20
N ILE A 239 20.42 22.82 -4.25
CA ILE A 239 20.80 21.51 -4.81
C ILE A 239 20.33 20.38 -3.90
N ILE A 240 20.53 20.52 -2.58
CA ILE A 240 20.04 19.58 -1.57
C ILE A 240 18.50 19.53 -1.58
N PHE A 241 17.86 20.68 -1.75
CA PHE A 241 16.42 20.80 -1.84
C PHE A 241 15.86 20.05 -3.06
N ILE A 242 16.44 20.28 -4.24
CA ILE A 242 16.08 19.60 -5.49
C ILE A 242 16.30 18.09 -5.36
N ALA A 243 17.39 17.65 -4.72
CA ALA A 243 17.64 16.23 -4.51
C ALA A 243 16.61 15.57 -3.58
N ILE A 244 16.21 16.27 -2.50
CA ILE A 244 15.21 15.78 -1.54
C ILE A 244 13.81 15.75 -2.17
N THR A 245 13.43 16.78 -2.93
CA THR A 245 12.15 16.80 -3.64
C THR A 245 12.09 15.68 -4.66
N ILE A 246 13.10 15.52 -5.51
CA ILE A 246 13.18 14.43 -6.51
C ILE A 246 13.16 13.05 -5.83
N SER A 247 13.92 12.85 -4.75
CA SER A 247 13.95 11.56 -4.04
C SER A 247 12.60 11.24 -3.37
N SER A 248 11.93 12.24 -2.80
CA SER A 248 10.62 12.07 -2.17
C SER A 248 9.50 11.83 -3.20
N GLU A 249 9.57 12.47 -4.37
CA GLU A 249 8.67 12.27 -5.51
C GLU A 249 8.84 10.86 -6.09
N ILE A 250 10.07 10.43 -6.35
CA ILE A 250 10.33 9.09 -6.91
C ILE A 250 9.85 8.00 -5.94
N PHE A 251 10.07 8.15 -4.64
CA PHE A 251 9.62 7.18 -3.64
C PHE A 251 8.10 7.08 -3.57
N LEU A 252 7.41 8.21 -3.62
CA LEU A 252 5.96 8.31 -3.48
C LEU A 252 5.24 7.90 -4.77
N LEU A 253 5.77 8.28 -5.93
CA LEU A 253 5.32 7.80 -7.24
C LEU A 253 5.56 6.30 -7.40
N TYR A 254 6.67 5.76 -6.90
CA TYR A 254 6.92 4.31 -6.93
C TYR A 254 5.93 3.53 -6.07
N GLN A 255 5.53 4.05 -4.91
CA GLN A 255 4.48 3.44 -4.09
C GLN A 255 3.07 3.58 -4.69
N ILE A 256 2.80 4.66 -5.43
CA ILE A 256 1.43 5.04 -5.82
C ILE A 256 1.11 4.74 -7.30
N PHE A 257 2.06 4.85 -8.23
CA PHE A 257 1.94 4.42 -9.64
C PHE A 257 2.25 2.93 -9.80
N ASN A 258 1.54 2.21 -8.95
CA ASN A 258 1.69 0.86 -8.48
C ASN A 258 1.67 -0.17 -9.61
N LEU A 259 2.44 -1.24 -9.45
CA LEU A 259 2.42 -2.44 -10.28
C LEU A 259 0.97 -2.91 -10.55
N ASP A 260 0.10 -2.74 -9.56
CA ASP A 260 -1.34 -2.98 -9.63
C ASP A 260 -2.02 -2.27 -10.80
N GLN A 261 -1.75 -0.97 -10.98
CA GLN A 261 -2.39 -0.16 -12.03
C GLN A 261 -1.90 -0.57 -13.42
N LYS A 262 -0.61 -0.89 -13.55
CA LYS A 262 -0.04 -1.43 -14.79
C LYS A 262 -0.67 -2.78 -15.13
N TYR A 263 -0.82 -3.67 -14.16
CA TYR A 263 -1.50 -4.94 -14.34
C TYR A 263 -2.97 -4.77 -14.77
N ILE A 264 -3.74 -3.93 -14.04
CA ILE A 264 -5.15 -3.65 -14.33
C ILE A 264 -5.35 -3.07 -15.74
N SER A 265 -4.53 -2.09 -16.12
CA SER A 265 -4.61 -1.45 -17.44
C SER A 265 -4.36 -2.44 -18.58
N GLN A 266 -3.42 -3.37 -18.42
CA GLN A 266 -3.17 -4.43 -19.40
C GLN A 266 -4.34 -5.42 -19.50
N ILE A 267 -4.96 -5.80 -18.38
CA ILE A 267 -6.19 -6.62 -18.40
C ILE A 267 -7.34 -5.89 -19.10
N LYS A 268 -7.52 -4.60 -18.82
CA LYS A 268 -8.51 -3.76 -19.49
C LYS A 268 -8.21 -3.70 -21.01
N ALA A 269 -6.94 -3.61 -21.41
CA ALA A 269 -6.52 -3.63 -22.81
C ALA A 269 -6.77 -4.99 -23.50
N ILE A 270 -6.62 -6.13 -22.82
CA ILE A 270 -7.04 -7.44 -23.37
C ILE A 270 -8.56 -7.47 -23.57
N ASN A 271 -9.30 -6.76 -22.73
CA ASN A 271 -10.74 -6.61 -22.80
C ASN A 271 -11.23 -5.49 -23.73
N LYS A 272 -10.37 -4.88 -24.57
CA LYS A 272 -10.70 -3.70 -25.41
C LYS A 272 -11.85 -3.88 -26.42
N SER A 273 -12.48 -5.05 -26.48
CA SER A 273 -13.77 -5.23 -27.16
C SER A 273 -14.96 -4.73 -26.33
N LYS A 274 -14.76 -4.14 -25.15
CA LYS A 274 -15.82 -3.55 -24.32
C LYS A 274 -15.97 -2.07 -24.65
N THR A 275 -17.05 -1.75 -25.34
CA THR A 275 -17.44 -0.41 -25.78
C THR A 275 -17.53 0.53 -24.57
N TYR A 276 -17.36 1.86 -24.74
CA TYR A 276 -17.61 2.86 -23.68
C TYR A 276 -18.93 2.60 -22.92
N LEU A 277 -19.95 2.15 -23.64
CA LEU A 277 -21.25 1.72 -23.13
C LEU A 277 -21.18 0.60 -22.08
N ASP A 278 -20.29 -0.38 -22.23
CA ASP A 278 -20.13 -1.45 -21.24
C ASP A 278 -19.55 -0.89 -19.94
N MET A 279 -18.58 0.02 -20.03
CA MET A 279 -18.02 0.67 -18.84
C MET A 279 -19.07 1.50 -18.10
N GLU A 280 -19.93 2.20 -18.83
CA GLU A 280 -21.04 2.96 -18.27
C GLU A 280 -22.11 2.06 -17.65
N TYR A 281 -22.47 0.96 -18.33
CA TYR A 281 -23.37 -0.07 -17.81
C TYR A 281 -22.85 -0.63 -16.47
N TYR A 282 -21.58 -1.03 -16.38
CA TYR A 282 -21.04 -1.59 -15.14
C TYR A 282 -20.90 -0.54 -14.03
N LYS A 283 -20.65 0.72 -14.37
CA LYS A 283 -20.68 1.82 -13.40
C LYS A 283 -22.07 1.97 -12.78
N LEU A 284 -23.12 1.94 -13.61
CA LEU A 284 -24.52 1.99 -13.17
C LEU A 284 -24.91 0.72 -12.38
N TYR A 285 -24.50 -0.46 -12.84
CA TYR A 285 -24.72 -1.73 -12.14
C TYR A 285 -24.15 -1.71 -10.72
N ASN A 286 -22.89 -1.27 -10.60
CA ASN A 286 -22.19 -1.14 -9.33
C ASN A 286 -22.84 -0.10 -8.40
N GLN A 287 -23.34 1.02 -8.94
CA GLN A 287 -24.09 2.02 -8.17
C GLN A 287 -25.41 1.45 -7.66
N ASN A 288 -26.15 0.74 -8.51
CA ASN A 288 -27.39 0.06 -8.12
C ASN A 288 -27.14 -0.96 -7.01
N TYR A 289 -26.05 -1.73 -7.10
CA TYR A 289 -25.69 -2.70 -6.08
C TYR A 289 -25.43 -2.02 -4.72
N ARG A 290 -24.65 -0.92 -4.70
CA ARG A 290 -24.39 -0.14 -3.47
C ARG A 290 -25.69 0.39 -2.85
N LEU A 291 -26.59 0.92 -3.66
CA LEU A 291 -27.89 1.39 -3.19
C LEU A 291 -28.72 0.26 -2.58
N LYS A 292 -28.69 -0.95 -3.18
CA LYS A 292 -29.37 -2.12 -2.62
C LYS A 292 -28.80 -2.54 -1.26
N GLU A 293 -27.48 -2.56 -1.12
CA GLU A 293 -26.83 -2.84 0.17
C GLU A 293 -27.18 -1.79 1.23
N GLU A 294 -27.16 -0.50 0.85
CA GLU A 294 -27.53 0.60 1.75
C GLU A 294 -28.98 0.47 2.22
N ILE A 295 -29.92 0.21 1.31
CA ILE A 295 -31.33 -0.06 1.63
C ILE A 295 -31.47 -1.25 2.59
N ALA A 296 -30.76 -2.36 2.32
CA ALA A 296 -30.80 -3.54 3.19
C ALA A 296 -30.27 -3.23 4.59
N SER A 297 -29.14 -2.51 4.69
CA SER A 297 -28.55 -2.10 5.97
C SER A 297 -29.49 -1.16 6.75
N ASN A 298 -30.13 -0.21 6.07
CA ASN A 298 -31.09 0.71 6.66
C ASN A 298 -32.34 -0.02 7.16
N LYS A 299 -32.82 -1.03 6.41
CA LYS A 299 -33.94 -1.89 6.84
C LYS A 299 -33.62 -2.65 8.13
N ILE A 300 -32.41 -3.19 8.24
CA ILE A 300 -31.94 -3.88 9.46
C ILE A 300 -31.85 -2.89 10.63
N ALA A 301 -31.28 -1.71 10.40
CA ALA A 301 -31.15 -0.68 11.42
C ALA A 301 -32.52 -0.20 11.93
N LEU A 302 -33.50 -0.02 11.03
CA LEU A 302 -34.86 0.35 11.36
C LEU A 302 -35.56 -0.74 12.18
N ASN A 303 -35.46 -2.00 11.77
CA ASN A 303 -36.03 -3.13 12.52
C ASN A 303 -35.45 -3.23 13.93
N LYS A 304 -34.13 -3.03 14.08
CA LYS A 304 -33.48 -2.99 15.39
C LYS A 304 -34.00 -1.84 16.25
N LYS A 305 -34.20 -0.66 15.67
CA LYS A 305 -34.76 0.51 16.37
C LYS A 305 -36.19 0.24 16.84
N ILE A 306 -37.04 -0.33 15.99
CA ILE A 306 -38.43 -0.71 16.32
C ILE A 306 -38.47 -1.72 17.47
N LEU A 307 -37.61 -2.74 17.44
CA LEU A 307 -37.52 -3.74 18.52
C LEU A 307 -37.12 -3.11 19.85
N MET A 308 -36.20 -2.13 19.84
CA MET A 308 -35.81 -1.42 21.06
C MET A 308 -36.93 -0.54 21.63
N THR A 309 -37.70 0.15 20.79
CA THR A 309 -38.86 0.94 21.26
C THR A 309 -39.98 0.06 21.81
N LEU A 310 -40.29 -1.07 21.15
CA LEU A 310 -41.31 -2.02 21.64
C LEU A 310 -40.88 -2.73 22.93
N GLY A 311 -39.58 -2.99 23.11
CA GLY A 311 -39.04 -3.57 24.35
C GLY A 311 -39.04 -2.61 25.54
N ARG A 312 -38.98 -1.29 25.30
CA ARG A 312 -39.14 -0.27 26.35
C ARG A 312 -40.59 -0.15 26.82
N ASN A 313 -41.54 -0.11 25.89
CA ASN A 313 -42.97 0.04 26.22
C ASN A 313 -43.61 -1.19 26.91
N LYS A 314 -42.88 -2.31 27.06
CA LYS A 314 -43.33 -3.49 27.82
C LYS A 314 -42.79 -3.55 29.26
N LYS A 315 -41.98 -2.58 29.68
CA LYS A 315 -41.37 -2.50 31.02
C LYS A 315 -41.92 -1.36 31.89
N ASP A 316 -42.87 -0.60 31.37
CA ASP A 316 -43.65 0.43 32.07
C ASP A 316 -45.09 -0.07 32.24
#